data_AF-A0A396H4J2-F1
#
_entry.id   AF-A0A396H4J2-F1
#
_cell.length_a   1.000
_cell.length_b   1.000
_cell.length_c   1.000
_cell.angle_alpha   90.00
_cell.angle_beta   90.00
_cell.angle_gamma   90.00
#
_symmetry.space_group_name_H-M   'P 1'
#
loop_
_entity.id
_entity.type
_entity.pdbx_description
1 polymer ?
#
loop_
_entity_poly.entity_id
_entity_poly.type
_entity_poly.pdbx_seq_one_letter_code
_entity_poly.pdbx_strand_id
1 'polypeptide(L)'
;MMSLENHSVPRLKNQGDCKVSLLDLPDELVDCILKCLSPQDLFRVAQVCTHLRNISRRDHLWEKHVEQKWSRLLGNDAYHEWEYHTTKYKELLVDRNLSDSLGTTSGNSSFQRIHSYLRINRSMTDLIKNHSKMALYIFLETGRFWFPAQVYKATLLTLHCYDAIVSYDSRTDTFQTRCPYGRKRLIERDISWDMLRMPPPKTYLVDYYEYNDLNNLKPGDHIEIQKRGRRLFPIYVCHLESCDQDVNHCSCKDSDILVMGFSRCNFHLEYSLSKSTKHAEAYREFNFLNGIRKLDEEEIEKWNNVILTRNNRLAPIE
;
A
#
# COMPACT_ATOMS: atom_id res chain seq x y z
N MET A 1 59.96 46.82 -45.57
CA MET A 1 59.92 46.52 -44.13
C MET A 1 58.57 46.98 -43.61
N MET A 2 57.74 46.01 -43.19
CA MET A 2 56.48 46.09 -42.42
C MET A 2 55.30 46.84 -43.07
N SER A 3 54.27 46.20 -43.64
CA SER A 3 53.24 45.31 -43.05
C SER A 3 52.46 45.96 -41.89
N LEU A 4 51.32 46.57 -42.20
CA LEU A 4 50.20 46.68 -41.26
C LEU A 4 49.12 45.70 -41.71
N GLU A 5 48.91 44.70 -40.87
CA GLU A 5 47.94 43.64 -41.03
C GLU A 5 46.52 44.20 -40.94
N ASN A 6 45.78 44.10 -42.04
CA ASN A 6 44.32 44.17 -41.98
C ASN A 6 43.83 42.87 -41.34
N HIS A 7 43.55 42.90 -40.03
CA HIS A 7 42.78 41.85 -39.38
C HIS A 7 41.33 41.92 -39.86
N SER A 8 41.08 41.38 -41.04
CA SER A 8 39.76 40.99 -41.48
C SER A 8 39.31 39.80 -40.65
N VAL A 9 38.43 40.06 -39.68
CA VAL A 9 37.61 39.03 -39.01
C VAL A 9 36.97 38.17 -40.10
N PRO A 10 37.10 36.83 -40.07
CA PRO A 10 36.34 36.00 -40.99
C PRO A 10 34.87 36.20 -40.67
N ARG A 11 34.13 36.79 -41.61
CA ARG A 11 32.66 36.81 -41.58
C ARG A 11 32.21 35.36 -41.42
N LEU A 12 31.66 35.04 -40.25
CA LEU A 12 30.93 33.80 -40.04
C LEU A 12 29.89 33.72 -41.16
N LYS A 13 30.09 32.78 -42.08
CA LYS A 13 29.07 32.41 -43.06
C LYS A 13 27.85 31.96 -42.27
N ASN A 14 26.74 32.69 -42.46
CA ASN A 14 25.36 32.34 -42.14
C ASN A 14 25.22 31.15 -41.18
N GLN A 15 25.17 31.43 -39.87
CA GLN A 15 24.45 30.55 -38.95
C GLN A 15 22.99 30.61 -39.39
N GLY A 16 22.59 29.73 -40.31
CA GLY A 16 21.18 29.40 -40.46
C GLY A 16 20.70 28.94 -39.10
N ASP A 17 19.60 29.50 -38.61
CA ASP A 17 18.91 29.08 -37.39
C ASP A 17 18.94 27.55 -37.30
N CYS A 18 19.85 27.01 -36.48
CA CYS A 18 19.90 25.59 -36.23
C CYS A 18 18.75 25.32 -35.27
N LYS A 19 17.55 25.17 -35.82
CA LYS A 19 16.36 24.77 -35.07
C LYS A 19 16.56 23.32 -34.66
N VAL A 20 17.24 23.11 -33.54
CA VAL A 20 17.35 21.80 -32.90
C VAL A 20 15.97 21.46 -32.34
N SER A 21 15.36 20.40 -32.87
CA SER A 21 14.10 19.85 -32.37
C SER A 21 14.36 18.87 -31.23
N LEU A 22 13.37 18.71 -30.34
CA LEU A 22 13.38 17.64 -29.33
C LEU A 22 13.56 16.25 -29.96
N LEU A 23 13.02 16.05 -31.17
CA LEU A 23 13.13 14.80 -31.91
C LEU A 23 14.52 14.56 -32.53
N ASP A 24 15.38 15.58 -32.54
CA ASP A 24 16.75 15.47 -33.03
C ASP A 24 17.72 15.04 -31.92
N LEU A 25 17.23 14.97 -30.67
CA LEU A 25 18.02 14.52 -29.52
C LEU A 25 18.04 12.99 -29.45
N PRO A 26 19.14 12.40 -28.95
CA PRO A 26 19.19 10.98 -28.57
C PRO A 26 18.10 10.63 -27.56
N ASP A 27 17.55 9.41 -27.70
CA ASP A 27 16.52 8.85 -26.83
C ASP A 27 16.85 8.97 -25.34
N GLU A 28 18.12 8.83 -24.97
CA GLU A 28 18.57 8.91 -23.57
C GLU A 28 18.37 10.32 -23.00
N LEU A 29 18.60 11.36 -23.81
CA LEU A 29 18.38 12.75 -23.39
C LEU A 29 16.89 13.07 -23.32
N VAL A 30 16.11 12.57 -24.28
CA VAL A 30 14.65 12.70 -24.25
C VAL A 30 14.09 12.01 -23.00
N ASP A 31 14.53 10.79 -22.68
CA ASP A 31 14.15 10.08 -21.45
C ASP A 31 14.47 10.90 -20.19
N CYS A 32 15.65 11.51 -20.13
CA CYS A 32 16.03 12.36 -18.99
C CYS A 32 15.08 13.56 -18.83
N ILE A 33 14.68 14.20 -19.92
CA ILE A 33 13.71 15.30 -19.91
C ILE A 33 12.33 14.78 -19.45
N LEU A 34 11.88 13.64 -19.99
CA LEU A 34 10.58 13.08 -19.65
C LEU A 34 10.48 12.62 -18.19
N LYS A 35 11.57 12.16 -17.56
CA LYS A 35 11.63 11.82 -16.11
C LYS A 35 11.29 12.98 -15.16
N CYS A 36 11.36 14.21 -15.65
CA CYS A 36 11.04 15.41 -14.90
C CYS A 36 9.56 15.82 -15.01
N LEU A 37 8.81 15.20 -15.92
CA LEU A 37 7.43 15.57 -16.18
C LEU A 37 6.44 14.96 -15.20
N SER A 38 5.27 15.58 -15.07
CA SER A 38 4.14 14.99 -14.38
C SER A 38 3.53 13.86 -15.22
N PRO A 39 2.80 12.91 -14.61
CA PRO A 39 2.04 11.91 -15.35
C PRO A 39 1.10 12.50 -16.41
N GLN A 40 0.48 13.65 -16.12
CA GLN A 40 -0.42 14.34 -17.06
C GLN A 40 0.33 14.87 -18.28
N ASP A 41 1.53 15.42 -18.08
CA ASP A 41 2.36 15.93 -19.17
C ASP A 41 2.96 14.79 -19.99
N LEU A 42 3.32 13.65 -19.37
CA LEU A 42 3.69 12.43 -20.08
C LEU A 42 2.56 11.96 -21.02
N PHE A 43 1.29 12.02 -20.58
CA PHE A 43 0.16 11.71 -21.47
C PHE A 43 0.05 12.69 -22.64
N ARG A 44 0.30 13.99 -22.41
CA ARG A 44 0.27 15.00 -23.47
C ARG A 44 1.38 14.77 -24.49
N VAL A 45 2.60 14.51 -24.03
CA VAL A 45 3.75 14.19 -24.90
C VAL A 45 3.47 12.95 -25.74
N ALA A 46 2.83 11.92 -25.17
CA ALA A 46 2.46 10.70 -25.88
C ALA A 46 1.44 10.90 -27.02
N GLN A 47 0.75 12.05 -27.05
CA GLN A 47 -0.21 12.40 -28.10
C GLN A 47 0.44 13.13 -29.29
N VAL A 48 1.67 13.65 -29.13
CA VAL A 48 2.34 14.47 -30.15
C VAL A 48 2.75 13.66 -31.38
N CYS A 49 3.48 12.57 -31.19
CA CYS A 49 3.92 11.69 -32.28
C CYS A 49 4.15 10.25 -31.80
N THR A 50 4.31 9.31 -32.73
CA THR A 50 4.52 7.88 -32.43
C THR A 50 5.82 7.60 -31.67
N HIS A 51 6.89 8.32 -31.99
CA HIS A 51 8.17 8.19 -31.32
C HIS A 51 8.08 8.59 -29.84
N LEU A 52 7.61 9.82 -29.56
CA LEU A 52 7.39 10.32 -28.19
C LEU A 52 6.37 9.48 -27.42
N ARG A 53 5.35 8.93 -28.11
CA ARG A 53 4.42 7.97 -27.52
C ARG A 53 5.13 6.71 -27.01
N ASN A 54 6.07 6.16 -27.76
CA ASN A 54 6.77 4.95 -27.35
C ASN A 54 7.72 5.23 -26.17
N ILE A 55 8.44 6.34 -26.21
CA ILE A 55 9.35 6.75 -25.14
C ILE A 55 8.58 7.05 -23.85
N SER A 56 7.50 7.83 -23.92
CA SER A 56 6.68 8.20 -22.75
C SER A 56 6.03 7.00 -22.03
N ARG A 57 5.99 5.82 -22.68
CA ARG A 57 5.42 4.59 -22.12
C ARG A 57 6.47 3.70 -21.43
N ARG A 58 7.76 4.06 -21.46
CA ARG A 58 8.84 3.26 -20.86
C ARG A 58 8.67 3.18 -19.33
N ASP A 59 8.77 1.97 -18.78
CA ASP A 59 8.42 1.71 -17.38
C ASP A 59 9.22 2.52 -16.37
N HIS A 60 10.51 2.75 -16.61
CA HIS A 60 11.38 3.49 -15.71
C HIS A 60 10.90 4.95 -15.48
N LEU A 61 10.14 5.54 -16.41
CA LEU A 61 9.52 6.86 -16.23
C LEU A 61 8.41 6.80 -15.18
N TRP A 62 7.69 5.68 -15.13
CA TRP A 62 6.52 5.47 -14.28
C TRP A 62 6.86 4.84 -12.94
N GLU A 63 7.96 4.10 -12.82
CA GLU A 63 8.46 3.54 -11.55
C GLU A 63 8.55 4.61 -10.47
N LYS A 64 9.21 5.73 -10.79
CA LYS A 64 9.32 6.89 -9.88
C LYS A 64 7.95 7.43 -9.45
N HIS A 65 7.00 7.54 -10.36
CA HIS A 65 5.66 8.05 -10.04
C HIS A 65 4.86 7.07 -9.18
N VAL A 66 4.96 5.77 -9.45
CA VAL A 66 4.34 4.72 -8.62
C VAL A 66 4.95 4.75 -7.23
N GLU A 67 6.28 4.81 -7.11
CA GLU A 67 6.97 4.86 -5.83
C GLU A 67 6.61 6.13 -5.04
N GLN A 68 6.63 7.30 -5.67
CA GLN A 68 6.34 8.56 -4.98
C GLN A 68 4.92 8.64 -4.41
N LYS A 69 3.91 8.16 -5.15
CA LYS A 69 2.51 8.28 -4.73
C LYS A 69 2.00 7.05 -3.99
N TRP A 70 2.41 5.86 -4.41
CA TRP A 70 1.77 4.61 -4.03
C TRP A 70 2.62 3.71 -3.14
N SER A 71 3.91 3.99 -2.93
CA SER A 71 4.81 3.16 -2.08
C SER A 71 4.26 2.89 -0.69
N ARG A 72 3.54 3.86 -0.10
CA ARG A 72 2.94 3.74 1.23
C ARG A 72 1.83 2.68 1.33
N LEU A 73 1.20 2.31 0.20
CA LEU A 73 0.04 1.40 0.17
C LEU A 73 0.23 0.16 -0.72
N LEU A 74 1.04 0.24 -1.78
CA LEU A 74 1.32 -0.87 -2.67
C LEU A 74 2.43 -1.77 -2.09
N GLY A 75 2.02 -2.75 -1.30
CA GLY A 75 2.91 -3.84 -0.87
C GLY A 75 3.07 -4.93 -1.93
N ASN A 76 3.92 -5.92 -1.63
CA ASN A 76 4.18 -7.08 -2.51
C ASN A 76 2.89 -7.81 -2.91
N ASP A 77 1.95 -7.96 -1.98
CA ASP A 77 0.65 -8.57 -2.28
C ASP A 77 -0.07 -7.85 -3.41
N ALA A 78 -0.13 -6.51 -3.39
CA ALA A 78 -0.78 -5.74 -4.45
C ALA A 78 -0.08 -5.90 -5.81
N TYR A 79 1.26 -6.03 -5.81
CA TYR A 79 2.02 -6.30 -7.04
C TYR A 79 1.77 -7.72 -7.57
N HIS A 80 1.77 -8.73 -6.71
CA HIS A 80 1.44 -10.10 -7.09
C HIS A 80 0.02 -10.20 -7.66
N GLU A 81 -0.93 -9.49 -7.06
CA GLU A 81 -2.30 -9.39 -7.55
C GLU A 81 -2.37 -8.74 -8.93
N TRP A 82 -1.63 -7.65 -9.13
CA TRP A 82 -1.53 -6.98 -10.43
C TRP A 82 -0.98 -7.93 -11.50
N GLU A 83 0.15 -8.60 -11.24
CA GLU A 83 0.77 -9.56 -12.14
C GLU A 83 -0.16 -10.73 -12.47
N TYR A 84 -0.87 -11.25 -11.47
CA TYR A 84 -1.84 -12.33 -11.65
C TYR A 84 -2.98 -11.91 -12.59
N HIS A 85 -3.64 -10.77 -12.34
CA HIS A 85 -4.77 -10.32 -13.17
C HIS A 85 -4.34 -10.04 -14.61
N THR A 86 -3.18 -9.42 -14.78
CA THR A 86 -2.66 -9.08 -16.11
C THR A 86 -2.16 -10.30 -16.88
N THR A 87 -1.60 -11.31 -16.21
CA THR A 87 -1.25 -12.61 -16.83
C THR A 87 -2.49 -13.37 -17.25
N LYS A 88 -3.45 -13.51 -16.33
CA LYS A 88 -4.72 -14.20 -16.59
C LYS A 88 -5.50 -13.56 -17.74
N TYR A 89 -5.50 -12.23 -17.82
CA TYR A 89 -6.15 -11.54 -18.93
C TYR A 89 -5.48 -11.84 -20.28
N LYS A 90 -4.15 -11.98 -20.33
CA LYS A 90 -3.44 -12.39 -21.54
C LYS A 90 -3.83 -13.79 -21.99
N GLU A 91 -3.94 -14.74 -21.06
CA GLU A 91 -4.42 -16.11 -21.36
C GLU A 91 -5.83 -16.08 -21.98
N LEU A 92 -6.75 -15.32 -21.37
CA LEU A 92 -8.12 -15.15 -21.87
C LEU A 92 -8.21 -14.47 -23.24
N LEU A 93 -7.24 -13.64 -23.62
CA LEU A 93 -7.19 -13.02 -24.95
C LEU A 93 -6.71 -13.99 -26.04
N VAL A 94 -5.87 -14.96 -25.68
CA VAL A 94 -5.37 -15.98 -26.61
C VAL A 94 -6.47 -17.00 -26.91
N ASP A 95 -7.30 -17.33 -25.92
CA ASP A 95 -8.52 -18.13 -26.09
C ASP A 95 -9.63 -17.29 -26.74
N ARG A 96 -9.68 -17.34 -28.07
CA ARG A 96 -10.49 -16.48 -28.96
C ARG A 96 -12.01 -16.72 -28.91
N ASN A 97 -12.60 -16.88 -27.73
CA ASN A 97 -14.04 -16.96 -27.52
C ASN A 97 -14.45 -16.07 -26.35
N LEU A 98 -14.74 -14.78 -26.59
CA LEU A 98 -15.78 -14.14 -25.78
C LEU A 98 -16.50 -12.96 -26.45
N SER A 99 -17.81 -13.18 -26.63
CA SER A 99 -18.83 -12.18 -26.93
C SER A 99 -19.04 -11.24 -25.74
N ASP A 100 -19.76 -10.17 -26.03
CA ASP A 100 -19.83 -8.92 -25.27
C ASP A 100 -20.21 -9.08 -23.79
N SER A 101 -19.39 -8.44 -22.93
CA SER A 101 -19.54 -8.23 -21.47
C SER A 101 -18.59 -9.06 -20.60
N LEU A 102 -17.32 -8.62 -20.48
CA LEU A 102 -16.43 -9.12 -19.42
C LEU A 102 -16.33 -8.11 -18.26
N GLY A 103 -17.41 -8.03 -17.50
CA GLY A 103 -17.33 -7.54 -16.13
C GLY A 103 -16.68 -8.61 -15.24
N THR A 104 -15.66 -8.21 -14.48
CA THR A 104 -15.07 -8.97 -13.36
C THR A 104 -14.50 -10.35 -13.69
N THR A 105 -13.21 -10.43 -14.01
CA THR A 105 -12.44 -11.67 -13.85
C THR A 105 -12.23 -11.93 -12.34
N SER A 106 -13.20 -12.53 -11.66
CA SER A 106 -12.92 -13.18 -10.37
C SER A 106 -12.18 -14.48 -10.66
N GLY A 107 -10.90 -14.55 -10.31
CA GLY A 107 -10.07 -15.69 -10.60
C GLY A 107 -10.29 -16.87 -9.66
N ASN A 108 -10.78 -18.01 -10.19
CA ASN A 108 -10.73 -19.33 -9.53
C ASN A 108 -9.33 -19.93 -9.74
N SER A 109 -8.38 -19.56 -8.89
CA SER A 109 -7.11 -20.28 -8.73
C SER A 109 -7.15 -21.10 -7.43
N SER A 110 -6.40 -22.20 -7.39
CA SER A 110 -6.10 -23.02 -6.21
C SER A 110 -5.53 -22.20 -5.03
N PHE A 111 -5.06 -20.97 -5.30
CA PHE A 111 -4.91 -19.91 -4.30
C PHE A 111 -6.27 -19.25 -4.02
N GLN A 112 -7.16 -19.92 -3.28
CA GLN A 112 -8.47 -19.39 -2.83
C GLN A 112 -8.39 -18.16 -1.90
N ARG A 113 -7.46 -17.23 -2.13
CA ARG A 113 -7.00 -16.21 -1.16
C ARG A 113 -7.18 -14.76 -1.65
N ILE A 114 -7.64 -14.58 -2.88
CA ILE A 114 -7.58 -13.29 -3.59
C ILE A 114 -8.96 -12.61 -3.61
N HIS A 115 -9.04 -11.46 -2.94
CA HIS A 115 -10.22 -10.59 -2.92
C HIS A 115 -10.10 -9.39 -3.89
N SER A 116 -8.99 -9.27 -4.61
CA SER A 116 -8.70 -8.19 -5.57
C SER A 116 -9.49 -8.36 -6.87
N TYR A 117 -9.70 -7.28 -7.63
CA TYR A 117 -10.22 -7.41 -9.00
C TYR A 117 -9.80 -6.25 -9.89
N LEU A 118 -9.63 -6.55 -11.17
CA LEU A 118 -9.19 -5.60 -12.19
C LEU A 118 -10.33 -5.33 -13.21
N ARG A 119 -10.73 -4.07 -13.37
CA ARG A 119 -11.79 -3.66 -14.31
C ARG A 119 -11.21 -3.32 -15.69
N ILE A 120 -11.15 -4.32 -16.56
CA ILE A 120 -10.60 -4.20 -17.92
C ILE A 120 -11.72 -4.06 -18.95
N ASN A 121 -11.53 -3.21 -19.96
CA ASN A 121 -12.35 -3.17 -21.17
C ASN A 121 -11.47 -3.46 -22.41
N ARG A 122 -12.09 -3.77 -23.56
CA ARG A 122 -11.37 -4.13 -24.79
C ARG A 122 -10.36 -3.05 -25.22
N SER A 123 -10.67 -1.77 -25.02
CA SER A 123 -9.79 -0.65 -25.37
C SER A 123 -8.51 -0.56 -24.53
N MET A 124 -8.44 -1.24 -23.38
CA MET A 124 -7.28 -1.21 -22.48
C MET A 124 -6.31 -2.39 -22.69
N THR A 125 -6.60 -3.26 -23.65
CA THR A 125 -5.79 -4.45 -23.96
C THR A 125 -4.33 -4.08 -24.26
N ASP A 126 -4.10 -3.03 -25.04
CA ASP A 126 -2.75 -2.62 -25.43
C ASP A 126 -1.95 -1.97 -24.30
N LEU A 127 -2.60 -1.57 -23.20
CA LEU A 127 -1.91 -1.05 -22.02
C LEU A 127 -1.40 -2.19 -21.13
N ILE A 128 -2.16 -3.27 -21.00
CA ILE A 128 -1.88 -4.37 -20.08
C ILE A 128 -0.82 -5.34 -20.64
N LYS A 129 -0.52 -5.25 -21.94
CA LYS A 129 0.61 -5.97 -22.55
C LYS A 129 1.89 -5.65 -21.76
N ASN A 130 2.57 -6.69 -21.31
CA ASN A 130 3.87 -6.65 -20.62
C ASN A 130 3.90 -6.15 -19.15
N HIS A 131 2.78 -6.14 -18.41
CA HIS A 131 2.80 -5.76 -16.97
C HIS A 131 3.35 -4.34 -16.70
N SER A 132 3.27 -3.44 -17.68
CA SER A 132 3.88 -2.13 -17.62
C SER A 132 3.53 -1.34 -16.35
N LYS A 133 4.53 -0.67 -15.77
CA LYS A 133 4.39 0.23 -14.61
C LYS A 133 3.48 1.41 -14.92
N MET A 134 3.50 1.89 -16.17
CA MET A 134 2.54 2.88 -16.66
C MET A 134 1.09 2.38 -16.52
N ALA A 135 0.84 1.14 -16.95
CA ALA A 135 -0.48 0.57 -16.87
C ALA A 135 -0.93 0.42 -15.41
N LEU A 136 -0.06 -0.07 -14.53
CA LEU A 136 -0.34 -0.12 -13.10
C LEU A 136 -0.75 1.26 -12.56
N TYR A 137 0.06 2.30 -12.84
CA TYR A 137 -0.23 3.66 -12.42
C TYR A 137 -1.61 4.14 -12.90
N ILE A 138 -1.93 3.95 -14.18
CA ILE A 138 -3.23 4.34 -14.76
C ILE A 138 -4.38 3.61 -14.08
N PHE A 139 -4.25 2.30 -13.86
CA PHE A 139 -5.31 1.50 -13.26
C PHE A 139 -5.56 1.86 -11.79
N LEU A 140 -4.53 2.31 -11.09
CA LEU A 140 -4.64 2.88 -9.75
C LEU A 140 -5.32 4.26 -9.77
N GLU A 141 -4.82 5.20 -10.58
CA GLU A 141 -5.39 6.57 -10.68
C GLU A 141 -6.85 6.59 -11.12
N THR A 142 -7.27 5.62 -11.91
CA THR A 142 -8.63 5.50 -12.43
C THR A 142 -9.55 4.65 -11.54
N GLY A 143 -9.04 4.12 -10.42
CA GLY A 143 -9.82 3.25 -9.51
C GLY A 143 -10.23 1.91 -10.14
N ARG A 144 -9.59 1.51 -11.24
CA ARG A 144 -9.91 0.28 -11.96
C ARG A 144 -9.28 -0.96 -11.34
N PHE A 145 -8.20 -0.78 -10.59
CA PHE A 145 -7.59 -1.85 -9.82
C PHE A 145 -8.04 -1.78 -8.36
N TRP A 146 -8.70 -2.86 -7.92
CA TRP A 146 -9.04 -3.08 -6.52
C TRP A 146 -7.98 -3.99 -5.92
N PHE A 147 -7.19 -3.46 -5.01
CA PHE A 147 -6.03 -4.16 -4.46
C PHE A 147 -6.14 -4.30 -2.94
N PRO A 148 -5.44 -5.28 -2.34
CA PRO A 148 -5.53 -5.53 -0.91
C PRO A 148 -4.80 -4.45 -0.10
N ALA A 149 -5.45 -4.00 0.97
CA ALA A 149 -4.87 -3.12 1.98
C ALA A 149 -5.56 -3.34 3.33
N GLN A 150 -5.01 -2.77 4.39
CA GLN A 150 -5.65 -2.75 5.70
C GLN A 150 -6.21 -1.37 6.02
N VAL A 151 -7.41 -1.37 6.57
CA VAL A 151 -8.16 -0.15 6.92
C VAL A 151 -8.20 -0.01 8.43
N TYR A 152 -7.77 1.12 8.94
CA TYR A 152 -7.95 1.49 10.34
C TYR A 152 -9.42 1.81 10.63
N LYS A 153 -9.90 1.37 11.79
CA LYS A 153 -11.23 1.64 12.31
C LYS A 153 -11.14 1.95 13.79
N ALA A 154 -11.42 3.19 14.12
CA ALA A 154 -11.59 3.62 15.49
C ALA A 154 -13.09 3.58 15.85
N THR A 155 -13.44 2.86 16.91
CA THR A 155 -14.71 2.97 17.63
C THR A 155 -14.46 3.72 18.96
N LEU A 156 -15.51 4.04 19.72
CA LEU A 156 -15.35 4.77 20.99
C LEU A 156 -14.46 4.00 21.98
N LEU A 157 -14.52 2.66 21.91
CA LEU A 157 -13.85 1.77 22.86
C LEU A 157 -12.70 0.98 22.24
N THR A 158 -12.65 0.85 20.92
CA THR A 158 -11.65 -0.02 20.28
C THR A 158 -11.03 0.62 19.04
N LEU A 159 -9.70 0.57 18.97
CA LEU A 159 -8.97 0.73 17.73
C LEU A 159 -8.78 -0.63 17.12
N HIS A 160 -9.12 -0.80 15.86
CA HIS A 160 -8.67 -1.96 15.14
C HIS A 160 -8.36 -1.68 13.68
N CYS A 161 -7.59 -2.54 13.03
CA CYS A 161 -7.58 -2.59 11.56
C CYS A 161 -8.14 -3.91 11.06
N TYR A 162 -8.60 -3.90 9.80
CA TYR A 162 -9.14 -5.06 9.12
C TYR A 162 -8.71 -5.09 7.66
N ASP A 163 -8.60 -6.29 7.12
CA ASP A 163 -8.29 -6.50 5.71
C ASP A 163 -9.47 -6.06 4.83
N ALA A 164 -9.18 -5.29 3.80
CA ALA A 164 -10.13 -4.91 2.78
C ALA A 164 -9.47 -4.93 1.40
N ILE A 165 -10.31 -4.85 0.37
CA ILE A 165 -9.85 -4.36 -0.92
C ILE A 165 -10.22 -2.90 -1.06
N VAL A 166 -9.31 -2.14 -1.64
CA VAL A 166 -9.43 -0.70 -1.78
C VAL A 166 -9.28 -0.29 -3.24
N SER A 167 -9.97 0.77 -3.61
CA SER A 167 -9.92 1.38 -4.93
C SER A 167 -9.94 2.89 -4.77
N TYR A 168 -9.03 3.54 -5.49
CA TYR A 168 -8.85 4.97 -5.39
C TYR A 168 -9.83 5.74 -6.26
N ASP A 169 -10.29 6.88 -5.73
CA ASP A 169 -11.10 7.85 -6.44
C ASP A 169 -10.30 9.16 -6.56
N SER A 170 -9.78 9.42 -7.76
CA SER A 170 -9.01 10.61 -8.07
C SER A 170 -9.80 11.91 -7.98
N ARG A 171 -11.13 11.87 -7.98
CA ARG A 171 -11.97 13.08 -7.89
C ARG A 171 -12.02 13.64 -6.48
N THR A 172 -12.00 12.76 -5.48
CA THR A 172 -12.10 13.13 -4.06
C THR A 172 -10.78 12.94 -3.32
N ASP A 173 -9.77 12.35 -3.96
CA ASP A 173 -8.51 11.94 -3.34
C ASP A 173 -8.74 11.02 -2.12
N THR A 174 -9.66 10.07 -2.28
CA THR A 174 -10.02 9.09 -1.25
C THR A 174 -10.17 7.69 -1.82
N PHE A 175 -10.43 6.72 -0.95
CA PHE A 175 -10.62 5.33 -1.29
C PHE A 175 -12.04 4.86 -1.01
N GLN A 176 -12.48 3.96 -1.88
CA GLN A 176 -13.60 3.07 -1.63
C GLN A 176 -13.05 1.75 -1.13
N THR A 177 -13.67 1.21 -0.09
CA THR A 177 -13.23 -0.04 0.52
C THR A 177 -14.37 -1.04 0.51
N ARG A 178 -14.00 -2.30 0.35
CA ARG A 178 -14.94 -3.41 0.43
C ARG A 178 -14.36 -4.47 1.34
N CYS A 179 -15.08 -4.75 2.41
CA CYS A 179 -14.74 -5.86 3.30
C CYS A 179 -15.07 -7.18 2.59
N PRO A 180 -14.11 -8.10 2.45
CA PRO A 180 -14.37 -9.42 1.86
C PRO A 180 -15.15 -10.34 2.80
N TYR A 181 -15.11 -10.09 4.11
CA TYR A 181 -15.69 -10.94 5.16
C TYR A 181 -16.97 -10.31 5.73
N GLY A 182 -18.08 -10.41 4.99
CA GLY A 182 -19.39 -9.96 5.47
C GLY A 182 -20.55 -10.36 4.56
N ARG A 183 -21.71 -10.72 5.14
CA ARG A 183 -22.95 -11.04 4.39
C ARG A 183 -23.49 -9.85 3.59
N LYS A 184 -23.12 -8.62 3.93
CA LYS A 184 -23.46 -7.40 3.18
C LYS A 184 -22.21 -6.86 2.48
N ARG A 185 -22.26 -6.78 1.15
CA ARG A 185 -21.26 -6.12 0.29
C ARG A 185 -21.37 -4.59 0.42
N LEU A 186 -21.21 -4.07 1.64
CA LEU A 186 -21.18 -2.62 1.85
C LEU A 186 -19.86 -2.08 1.32
N ILE A 187 -19.95 -1.09 0.44
CA ILE A 187 -18.81 -0.31 -0.02
C ILE A 187 -18.75 0.92 0.89
N GLU A 188 -17.71 0.98 1.72
CA GLU A 188 -17.39 2.18 2.49
C GLU A 188 -16.68 3.15 1.55
N ARG A 189 -16.98 4.45 1.66
CA ARG A 189 -16.42 5.51 0.80
C ARG A 189 -15.70 6.53 1.65
N ASP A 190 -14.99 7.43 0.99
CA ASP A 190 -14.34 8.60 1.61
C ASP A 190 -13.29 8.20 2.65
N ILE A 191 -12.60 7.08 2.42
CA ILE A 191 -11.50 6.62 3.26
C ILE A 191 -10.24 7.37 2.84
N SER A 192 -9.66 8.16 3.76
CA SER A 192 -8.43 8.90 3.49
C SER A 192 -7.19 8.00 3.48
N TRP A 193 -6.11 8.47 2.85
CA TRP A 193 -4.80 7.83 2.84
C TRP A 193 -4.28 7.46 4.23
N ASP A 194 -4.58 8.28 5.24
CA ASP A 194 -4.15 8.06 6.63
C ASP A 194 -4.85 6.90 7.33
N MET A 195 -6.03 6.54 6.84
CA MET A 195 -6.79 5.40 7.34
C MET A 195 -6.34 4.08 6.71
N LEU A 196 -5.36 4.10 5.80
CA LEU A 196 -4.87 2.92 5.10
C LEU A 196 -3.42 2.60 5.47
N ARG A 197 -3.10 1.30 5.39
CA ARG A 197 -1.74 0.78 5.46
C ARG A 197 -1.58 -0.45 4.58
N MET A 198 -0.33 -0.75 4.22
CA MET A 198 0.04 -2.05 3.66
C MET A 198 -0.27 -3.17 4.67
N PRO A 199 -0.69 -4.34 4.21
CA PRO A 199 -0.63 -5.54 5.03
C PRO A 199 0.82 -5.77 5.51
N PRO A 200 1.07 -6.20 6.76
CA PRO A 200 2.42 -6.41 7.24
C PRO A 200 3.20 -7.45 6.42
N PRO A 201 4.54 -7.33 6.33
CA PRO A 201 5.37 -8.26 5.60
C PRO A 201 5.23 -9.67 6.18
N LYS A 202 5.12 -10.70 5.32
CA LYS A 202 4.91 -12.13 5.64
C LYS A 202 3.49 -12.54 6.02
N THR A 203 2.59 -11.60 6.23
CA THR A 203 1.16 -11.93 6.24
C THR A 203 0.60 -11.69 4.85
N TYR A 204 0.55 -12.74 4.03
CA TYR A 204 -0.52 -12.80 3.04
C TYR A 204 -1.83 -12.59 3.78
N LEU A 205 -2.85 -11.98 3.17
CA LEU A 205 -4.14 -11.70 3.84
C LEU A 205 -4.65 -12.89 4.70
N VAL A 206 -4.38 -14.12 4.27
CA VAL A 206 -4.87 -15.36 4.89
C VAL A 206 -3.93 -15.98 5.94
N ASP A 207 -2.71 -15.47 6.05
CA ASP A 207 -1.68 -16.01 6.95
C ASP A 207 -1.69 -15.25 8.28
N TYR A 208 -1.41 -15.97 9.37
CA TYR A 208 -1.37 -15.41 10.71
C TYR A 208 0.06 -14.97 11.05
N TYR A 209 0.21 -13.97 11.93
CA TYR A 209 1.53 -13.67 12.47
C TYR A 209 2.09 -14.93 13.14
N GLU A 210 3.25 -15.41 12.69
CA GLU A 210 4.01 -16.38 13.47
C GLU A 210 4.38 -15.75 14.81
N TYR A 211 4.21 -16.49 15.90
CA TYR A 211 4.45 -16.07 17.30
C TYR A 211 5.94 -15.82 17.64
N ASN A 212 6.74 -15.42 16.65
CA ASN A 212 8.21 -15.37 16.76
C ASN A 212 8.69 -14.31 17.77
N ASP A 213 7.85 -13.33 18.12
CA ASP A 213 8.23 -12.22 18.99
C ASP A 213 7.89 -12.42 20.47
N LEU A 214 7.11 -13.44 20.85
CA LEU A 214 6.59 -13.61 22.22
C LEU A 214 7.69 -13.63 23.29
N ASN A 215 8.83 -14.24 23.00
CA ASN A 215 9.96 -14.36 23.93
C ASN A 215 10.77 -13.06 24.07
N ASN A 216 10.60 -12.13 23.14
CA ASN A 216 11.33 -10.86 23.11
C ASN A 216 10.53 -9.69 23.70
N LEU A 217 9.24 -9.90 23.99
CA LEU A 217 8.37 -8.89 24.58
C LEU A 217 8.78 -8.56 26.03
N LYS A 218 8.91 -7.27 26.30
CA LYS A 218 9.14 -6.71 27.65
C LYS A 218 8.01 -5.74 28.03
N PRO A 219 7.78 -5.49 29.33
CA PRO A 219 6.87 -4.45 29.77
C PRO A 219 7.16 -3.10 29.08
N GLY A 220 6.08 -2.41 28.68
CA GLY A 220 6.14 -1.18 27.90
C GLY A 220 6.15 -1.38 26.37
N ASP A 221 6.38 -2.61 25.89
CA ASP A 221 6.28 -2.89 24.46
C ASP A 221 4.82 -2.78 23.98
N HIS A 222 4.62 -2.15 22.81
CA HIS A 222 3.33 -2.11 22.15
C HIS A 222 3.22 -3.29 21.18
N ILE A 223 2.08 -3.96 21.19
CA ILE A 223 1.81 -5.16 20.40
C ILE A 223 0.50 -5.01 19.64
N GLU A 224 0.44 -5.69 18.50
CA GLU A 224 -0.77 -5.85 17.72
C GLU A 224 -1.23 -7.29 17.78
N ILE A 225 -2.49 -7.49 18.18
CA ILE A 225 -3.08 -8.82 18.34
C ILE A 225 -4.11 -9.09 17.25
N GLN A 226 -3.95 -10.19 16.51
CA GLN A 226 -4.86 -10.66 15.46
C GLN A 226 -5.97 -11.56 15.99
N LYS A 227 -7.23 -11.10 15.87
CA LYS A 227 -8.44 -11.87 16.26
C LYS A 227 -9.11 -12.60 15.07
N ARG A 228 -9.86 -13.67 15.36
CA ARG A 228 -10.76 -14.39 14.43
C ARG A 228 -11.75 -13.40 13.81
N GLY A 229 -11.79 -13.35 12.48
CA GLY A 229 -12.47 -12.27 11.73
C GLY A 229 -11.56 -11.09 11.39
N ARG A 230 -10.23 -11.24 11.56
CA ARG A 230 -9.15 -10.34 11.12
C ARG A 230 -9.32 -8.91 11.60
N ARG A 231 -9.66 -8.77 12.88
CA ARG A 231 -9.60 -7.49 13.59
C ARG A 231 -8.34 -7.47 14.44
N LEU A 232 -7.57 -6.41 14.29
CA LEU A 232 -6.25 -6.25 14.89
C LEU A 232 -6.31 -5.16 15.95
N PHE A 233 -5.94 -5.40 17.21
CA PHE A 233 -6.03 -4.40 18.27
C PHE A 233 -4.63 -4.03 18.79
N PRO A 234 -4.31 -2.73 18.95
CA PRO A 234 -3.12 -2.30 19.65
C PRO A 234 -3.33 -2.44 21.16
N ILE A 235 -2.35 -3.06 21.82
CA ILE A 235 -2.31 -3.41 23.24
C ILE A 235 -0.87 -3.18 23.71
N TYR A 236 -0.64 -2.96 25.00
CA TYR A 236 0.72 -2.84 25.56
C TYR A 236 1.00 -3.96 26.55
N VAL A 237 2.27 -4.35 26.67
CA VAL A 237 2.72 -5.36 27.62
C VAL A 237 2.89 -4.71 28.98
N CYS A 238 2.27 -5.30 30.00
CA CYS A 238 2.31 -4.84 31.39
C CYS A 238 3.33 -5.63 32.20
N HIS A 239 3.71 -5.07 33.35
CA HIS A 239 4.38 -5.84 34.39
C HIS A 239 3.41 -6.86 35.01
N LEU A 240 3.94 -7.95 35.57
CA LEU A 240 3.16 -8.85 36.41
C LEU A 240 2.72 -8.12 37.68
N GLU A 241 1.55 -8.45 38.23
CA GLU A 241 1.07 -7.89 39.50
C GLU A 241 2.06 -8.10 40.65
N SER A 242 2.84 -9.18 40.59
CA SER A 242 3.89 -9.52 41.56
C SER A 242 5.22 -8.77 41.36
N CYS A 243 5.36 -7.97 40.31
CA CYS A 243 6.57 -7.22 40.01
C CYS A 243 6.58 -5.88 40.74
N ASP A 244 7.75 -5.51 41.25
CA ASP A 244 8.07 -4.21 41.83
C ASP A 244 8.12 -3.04 40.81
N GLN A 245 7.85 -3.32 39.53
CA GLN A 245 7.88 -2.36 38.42
C GLN A 245 9.26 -1.68 38.23
N ASP A 246 10.35 -2.31 38.71
CA ASP A 246 11.69 -1.78 38.44
C ASP A 246 12.06 -1.98 36.96
N VAL A 247 12.16 -0.86 36.25
CA VAL A 247 12.49 -0.77 34.82
C VAL A 247 13.84 -1.45 34.50
N ASN A 248 14.77 -1.51 35.47
CA ASN A 248 16.11 -2.03 35.28
C ASN A 248 16.30 -3.48 35.78
N HIS A 249 15.42 -3.98 36.66
CA HIS A 249 15.61 -5.27 37.34
C HIS A 249 14.40 -6.22 37.31
N CYS A 250 13.36 -5.92 36.53
CA CYS A 250 12.22 -6.83 36.43
C CYS A 250 12.53 -8.13 35.66
N SER A 251 12.18 -9.28 36.23
CA SER A 251 12.25 -10.59 35.55
C SER A 251 10.98 -10.92 34.74
N CYS A 252 10.14 -9.93 34.43
CA CYS A 252 8.87 -10.11 33.69
C CYS A 252 9.08 -10.69 32.29
N LYS A 253 10.23 -10.41 31.66
CA LYS A 253 10.58 -10.95 30.34
C LYS A 253 10.76 -12.47 30.36
N ASP A 254 11.36 -13.00 31.42
CA ASP A 254 11.69 -14.42 31.55
C ASP A 254 10.51 -15.24 32.11
N SER A 255 9.46 -14.56 32.58
CA SER A 255 8.22 -15.21 33.00
C SER A 255 7.53 -15.89 31.82
N ASP A 256 6.93 -17.04 32.12
CA ASP A 256 6.05 -17.74 31.21
C ASP A 256 4.72 -16.99 31.01
N ILE A 257 4.33 -16.11 31.93
CA ILE A 257 3.09 -15.35 31.87
C ILE A 257 3.36 -13.95 31.30
N LEU A 258 2.67 -13.60 30.23
CA LEU A 258 2.61 -12.28 29.61
C LEU A 258 1.31 -11.58 30.03
N VAL A 259 1.42 -10.43 30.69
CA VAL A 259 0.26 -9.57 31.02
C VAL A 259 0.15 -8.47 29.98
N MET A 260 -1.06 -8.24 29.50
CA MET A 260 -1.37 -7.35 28.39
C MET A 260 -2.49 -6.39 28.79
N GLY A 261 -2.25 -5.10 28.69
CA GLY A 261 -3.16 -4.05 29.09
C GLY A 261 -3.80 -3.35 27.90
N PHE A 262 -5.08 -3.00 28.04
CA PHE A 262 -5.76 -2.07 27.15
C PHE A 262 -6.13 -0.81 27.95
N SER A 263 -5.59 0.35 27.55
CA SER A 263 -5.85 1.64 28.18
C SER A 263 -6.57 2.53 27.19
N ARG A 264 -7.91 2.52 27.23
CA ARG A 264 -8.69 3.53 26.51
C ARG A 264 -9.97 3.84 27.26
N CYS A 265 -10.22 5.14 27.45
CA CYS A 265 -11.41 5.69 28.11
C CYS A 265 -11.64 5.22 29.56
N ASN A 266 -10.70 5.45 30.48
CA ASN A 266 -10.88 5.18 31.92
C ASN A 266 -11.20 3.71 32.29
N PHE A 267 -11.06 2.77 31.34
CA PHE A 267 -11.18 1.34 31.57
C PHE A 267 -9.81 0.70 31.39
N HIS A 268 -9.33 0.04 32.45
CA HIS A 268 -8.13 -0.79 32.43
C HIS A 268 -8.57 -2.24 32.37
N LEU A 269 -8.25 -2.89 31.26
CA LEU A 269 -8.49 -4.33 31.06
C LEU A 269 -7.13 -5.01 30.93
N GLU A 270 -6.81 -5.84 31.91
CA GLU A 270 -5.62 -6.70 31.87
C GLU A 270 -5.99 -8.10 31.44
N TYR A 271 -5.11 -8.69 30.64
CA TYR A 271 -5.24 -10.03 30.10
C TYR A 271 -3.94 -10.79 30.29
N SER A 272 -4.01 -12.02 30.78
CA SER A 272 -2.83 -12.85 31.03
C SER A 272 -2.76 -14.00 30.02
N LEU A 273 -1.59 -14.19 29.42
CA LEU A 273 -1.31 -15.23 28.42
C LEU A 273 -0.06 -16.03 28.81
N SER A 274 -0.13 -17.36 28.83
CA SER A 274 1.06 -18.22 29.01
C SER A 274 1.79 -18.43 27.67
N LYS A 275 3.12 -18.26 27.65
CA LYS A 275 4.02 -18.45 26.50
C LYS A 275 4.24 -19.94 26.20
N SER A 276 4.30 -20.79 27.22
CA SER A 276 4.58 -22.23 27.11
C SER A 276 3.37 -23.08 26.69
N THR A 277 2.15 -22.55 26.81
CA THR A 277 0.95 -23.32 26.51
C THR A 277 0.77 -23.48 24.99
N LYS A 278 1.30 -24.59 24.46
CA LYS A 278 1.01 -25.04 23.10
C LYS A 278 -0.50 -25.25 22.93
N HIS A 279 -1.13 -24.36 22.16
CA HIS A 279 -2.41 -24.47 21.46
C HIS A 279 -3.71 -24.89 22.21
N ALA A 280 -3.71 -25.48 23.41
CA ALA A 280 -4.90 -26.18 23.90
C ALA A 280 -5.66 -25.55 25.08
N GLU A 281 -5.00 -25.04 26.13
CA GLU A 281 -5.71 -24.83 27.42
C GLU A 281 -5.74 -23.40 27.96
N ALA A 282 -4.79 -22.52 27.62
CA ALA A 282 -4.84 -21.10 28.00
C ALA A 282 -5.91 -20.28 27.23
N TYR A 283 -6.60 -20.91 26.27
CA TYR A 283 -7.41 -20.26 25.25
C TYR A 283 -8.91 -20.15 25.58
N ARG A 284 -9.37 -20.48 26.81
CA ARG A 284 -10.82 -20.44 27.10
C ARG A 284 -11.44 -19.04 26.97
N GLU A 285 -10.71 -17.97 27.29
CA GLU A 285 -11.18 -16.58 27.11
C GLU A 285 -10.74 -15.96 25.77
N PHE A 286 -9.74 -16.56 25.12
CA PHE A 286 -9.08 -16.05 23.92
C PHE A 286 -9.10 -17.03 22.73
N ASN A 287 -10.19 -17.78 22.57
CA ASN A 287 -10.50 -18.71 21.45
C ASN A 287 -10.49 -18.07 20.04
N PHE A 288 -9.96 -16.86 19.92
CA PHE A 288 -9.95 -16.03 18.73
C PHE A 288 -8.57 -15.47 18.40
N LEU A 289 -7.52 -15.66 19.22
CA LEU A 289 -6.19 -15.11 18.92
C LEU A 289 -5.41 -16.04 17.99
N ASN A 290 -4.97 -15.51 16.85
CA ASN A 290 -4.21 -16.30 15.87
C ASN A 290 -2.80 -15.77 15.62
N GLY A 291 -2.46 -14.57 16.08
CA GLY A 291 -1.12 -14.00 15.92
C GLY A 291 -0.89 -12.77 16.78
N ILE A 292 0.35 -12.58 17.22
CA ILE A 292 0.82 -11.44 18.00
C ILE A 292 2.13 -10.95 17.39
N ARG A 293 2.25 -9.64 17.18
CA ARG A 293 3.51 -9.00 16.74
C ARG A 293 3.81 -7.76 17.55
N LYS A 294 5.08 -7.41 17.67
CA LYS A 294 5.51 -6.13 18.24
C LYS A 294 5.32 -5.00 17.22
N LEU A 295 4.93 -3.83 17.70
CA LEU A 295 4.84 -2.60 16.90
C LEU A 295 6.14 -1.78 17.03
N ASP A 296 6.53 -1.12 15.95
CA ASP A 296 7.61 -0.13 15.96
C ASP A 296 7.10 1.28 16.34
N GLU A 297 8.04 2.22 16.51
CA GLU A 297 7.72 3.59 16.95
C GLU A 297 6.84 4.35 15.93
N GLU A 298 7.10 4.19 14.63
CA GLU A 298 6.33 4.84 13.56
C GLU A 298 4.88 4.31 13.52
N GLU A 299 4.69 3.01 13.69
CA GLU A 299 3.38 2.39 13.77
C GLU A 299 2.63 2.84 15.02
N ILE A 300 3.28 2.92 16.17
CA ILE A 300 2.69 3.42 17.42
C ILE A 300 2.20 4.86 17.23
N GLU A 301 3.03 5.73 16.66
CA GLU A 301 2.66 7.12 16.37
C GLU A 301 1.46 7.17 15.43
N LYS A 302 1.46 6.34 14.38
CA LYS A 302 0.34 6.27 13.44
C LYS A 302 -0.95 5.81 14.10
N TRP A 303 -0.90 4.80 14.95
CA TRP A 303 -2.06 4.37 15.73
C TRP A 303 -2.58 5.53 16.59
N ASN A 304 -1.72 6.25 17.30
CA ASN A 304 -2.08 7.42 18.10
C ASN A 304 -2.68 8.57 17.28
N ASN A 305 -2.15 8.84 16.10
CA ASN A 305 -2.69 9.88 15.22
C ASN A 305 -4.11 9.55 14.74
N VAL A 306 -4.40 8.29 14.44
CA VAL A 306 -5.77 7.84 14.12
C VAL A 306 -6.72 8.03 15.31
N ILE A 307 -6.22 7.87 16.54
CA ILE A 307 -6.99 8.15 17.78
C ILE A 307 -7.37 9.62 17.84
N LEU A 308 -6.38 10.51 17.73
CA LEU A 308 -6.55 11.96 17.86
C LEU A 308 -7.46 12.52 16.77
N THR A 309 -7.24 12.11 15.52
CA THR A 309 -8.02 12.57 14.36
C THR A 309 -9.52 12.29 14.54
N ARG A 310 -9.88 11.17 15.19
CA ARG A 310 -11.29 10.86 15.44
C ARG A 310 -11.88 11.66 16.59
N ASN A 311 -11.13 11.84 17.69
CA ASN A 311 -11.58 12.64 18.82
C ASN A 311 -11.89 14.07 18.38
N ASN A 312 -11.08 14.64 17.48
CA ASN A 312 -11.31 15.96 16.90
C ASN A 312 -12.55 16.03 15.98
N ARG A 313 -12.90 14.94 15.28
CA ARG A 313 -14.16 14.85 14.51
C ARG A 313 -15.41 14.68 15.38
N LEU A 314 -15.24 14.34 16.66
CA LEU A 314 -16.31 14.17 17.64
C LEU A 314 -16.36 15.31 18.66
N ALA A 315 -15.40 16.25 18.62
CA ALA A 315 -15.47 17.46 19.42
C ALA A 315 -16.68 18.28 18.97
N PRO A 316 -17.52 18.77 19.90
CA PRO A 316 -18.55 19.74 19.53
C PRO A 316 -17.83 20.94 18.91
N ILE A 317 -18.38 21.45 17.80
CA ILE A 317 -18.04 22.78 17.32
C ILE A 317 -18.57 23.73 18.40
N GLU A 318 -17.68 24.27 19.23
CA GLU A 318 -17.98 25.41 20.10
C GLU A 318 -17.82 26.72 19.33
#